data_AF-A0A453CG65-F1
#
_entry.id   AF-A0A453CG65-F1
#
_cell.length_a   1.000
_cell.length_b   1.000
_cell.length_c   1.000
_cell.angle_alpha   90.00
_cell.angle_beta   90.00
_cell.angle_gamma   90.00
#
_symmetry.space_group_name_H-M   'P 1'
#
loop_
_entity.id
_entity.type
_entity.pdbx_description
1 polymer ?
#
loop_
_entity_poly.entity_id
_entity_poly.type
_entity_poly.pdbx_seq_one_letter_code
_entity_poly.pdbx_strand_id
1 'polypeptide(L)'
;MPSAPPFTRSTDTPGGACGYGTLVDVVPMKARVGSVSPVLFKGGEGCGACYKVRCLDHGICSRRAVTVIVTDECPGGGPCGGGNTHFDLSGAAFSRMAVAGAGAHLRDRGQLKVIYRRTACKYGGKNIAFHVNEGSTSFWLSVLVEFEDGEGDIGSMQLKQVPIRFLSSLFTLVHCLFS
;
A
#
# COMPACT_ATOMS: atom_id res chain seq x y z
N MET A 1 22.56 11.54 16.80
CA MET A 1 21.46 11.01 17.62
C MET A 1 20.73 10.00 16.76
N PRO A 2 20.63 8.72 17.18
CA PRO A 2 20.37 7.63 16.25
C PRO A 2 18.98 7.79 15.65
N SER A 3 18.95 7.83 14.32
CA SER A 3 17.77 7.69 13.49
C SER A 3 16.87 6.59 14.05
N ALA A 4 15.57 6.87 14.18
CA ALA A 4 14.57 5.83 14.41
C ALA A 4 14.87 4.64 13.48
N PRO A 5 14.81 3.39 13.97
CA PRO A 5 15.11 2.24 13.14
C PRO A 5 14.24 2.31 11.88
N PRO A 6 14.79 2.00 10.70
CA PRO A 6 14.00 1.93 9.49
C PRO A 6 12.79 1.03 9.75
N PHE A 7 11.64 1.41 9.20
CA PHE A 7 10.42 0.59 9.09
C PHE A 7 10.85 -0.87 9.02
N THR A 8 10.49 -1.66 10.03
CA THR A 8 11.01 -3.02 10.20
C THR A 8 10.80 -3.75 8.90
N ARG A 9 11.91 -4.02 8.21
CA ARG A 9 11.94 -4.69 6.92
C ARG A 9 11.45 -6.11 7.14
N SER A 10 10.15 -6.33 6.99
CA SER A 10 9.56 -7.66 6.82
C SER A 10 10.41 -8.38 5.78
N THR A 11 10.96 -9.54 6.15
CA THR A 11 12.00 -10.25 5.37
C THR A 11 11.48 -10.94 4.11
N ASP A 12 10.46 -10.39 3.45
CA ASP A 12 10.03 -10.88 2.14
C ASP A 12 9.67 -9.70 1.23
N THR A 13 10.42 -9.60 0.14
CA THR A 13 10.34 -8.64 -0.97
C THR A 13 10.73 -7.18 -0.69
N PRO A 14 11.61 -6.56 -1.51
CA PRO A 14 11.78 -5.11 -1.49
C PRO A 14 10.43 -4.48 -1.89
N GLY A 15 9.73 -3.83 -0.95
CA GLY A 15 8.46 -3.14 -1.24
C GLY A 15 7.25 -3.50 -0.38
N GLY A 16 7.37 -4.50 0.51
CA GLY A 16 6.25 -4.98 1.32
C GLY A 16 5.33 -5.94 0.57
N ALA A 17 4.38 -6.55 1.28
CA ALA A 17 3.49 -7.60 0.79
C ALA A 17 2.65 -7.20 -0.45
N CYS A 18 2.50 -5.90 -0.73
CA CYS A 18 1.80 -5.42 -1.93
C CYS A 18 2.68 -5.28 -3.18
N GLY A 19 4.00 -5.48 -3.09
CA GLY A 19 4.90 -5.49 -4.23
C GLY A 19 5.27 -4.12 -4.83
N TYR A 20 4.92 -3.01 -4.17
CA TYR A 20 5.17 -1.64 -4.70
C TYR A 20 6.65 -1.24 -4.80
N GLY A 21 7.58 -2.04 -4.27
CA GLY A 21 9.01 -1.80 -4.42
C GLY A 21 9.45 -0.41 -3.96
N THR A 22 10.22 0.27 -4.81
CA THR A 22 10.74 1.62 -4.56
C THR A 22 9.68 2.71 -4.72
N LEU A 23 8.46 2.38 -5.16
CA LEU A 23 7.38 3.37 -5.30
C LEU A 23 6.99 4.00 -3.98
N VAL A 24 7.20 3.30 -2.87
CA VAL A 24 6.91 3.78 -1.52
C VAL A 24 7.68 5.05 -1.18
N ASP A 25 8.85 5.27 -1.78
CA ASP A 25 9.73 6.42 -1.48
C ASP A 25 9.53 7.61 -2.42
N VAL A 26 8.90 7.41 -3.58
CA VAL A 26 8.75 8.45 -4.62
C VAL A 26 7.33 9.02 -4.67
N VAL A 27 7.18 10.17 -5.32
CA VAL A 27 5.86 10.78 -5.54
C VAL A 27 5.04 9.87 -6.47
N PRO A 28 3.76 9.59 -6.17
CA PRO A 28 2.89 10.26 -5.20
C PRO A 28 2.87 9.70 -3.76
N MET A 29 3.43 8.51 -3.51
CA MET A 29 3.39 7.89 -2.18
C MET A 29 4.27 8.65 -1.17
N LYS A 30 5.53 8.93 -1.52
CA LYS A 30 6.50 9.75 -0.77
C LYS A 30 6.50 9.45 0.73
N ALA A 31 6.68 8.18 1.05
CA ALA A 31 6.64 7.60 2.39
C ALA A 31 5.34 7.87 3.17
N ARG A 32 4.21 8.18 2.52
CA ARG A 32 2.87 8.24 3.15
C ARG A 32 2.21 6.86 3.11
N VAL A 33 2.95 5.87 3.58
CA VAL A 33 2.62 4.45 3.47
C VAL A 33 2.57 3.82 4.86
N GLY A 34 1.97 2.64 4.95
CA GLY A 34 1.98 1.82 6.15
C GLY A 34 1.56 0.39 5.86
N SER A 35 1.88 -0.48 6.81
CA SER A 35 1.32 -1.83 6.88
C SER A 35 0.07 -1.84 7.77
N VAL A 36 -0.82 -2.78 7.50
CA VAL A 36 -2.06 -2.92 8.27
C VAL A 36 -2.25 -4.36 8.76
N SER A 37 -2.95 -4.51 9.88
CA SER A 37 -3.36 -5.81 10.43
C SER A 37 -4.16 -6.64 9.40
N PRO A 38 -4.22 -7.98 9.56
CA PRO A 38 -4.91 -8.87 8.61
C PRO A 38 -6.38 -8.50 8.33
N VAL A 39 -7.08 -7.92 9.31
CA VAL A 39 -8.49 -7.47 9.15
C VAL A 39 -8.67 -6.35 8.11
N LEU A 40 -7.63 -5.54 7.87
CA LEU A 40 -7.62 -4.50 6.84
C LEU A 40 -6.84 -4.93 5.59
N PHE A 41 -5.82 -5.79 5.74
CA PHE A 41 -5.04 -6.30 4.62
C PHE A 41 -5.82 -7.28 3.74
N LYS A 42 -6.68 -8.11 4.37
CA LYS A 42 -7.60 -9.05 3.69
C LYS A 42 -6.91 -9.93 2.64
N GLY A 43 -5.74 -10.48 2.97
CA GLY A 43 -4.99 -11.34 2.06
C GLY A 43 -4.53 -10.63 0.77
N GLY A 44 -4.38 -9.31 0.80
CA GLY A 44 -3.93 -8.50 -0.34
C GLY A 44 -5.02 -7.65 -0.99
N GLU A 45 -6.31 -7.91 -0.73
CA GLU A 45 -7.40 -7.06 -1.26
C GLU A 45 -7.30 -5.61 -0.76
N GLY A 46 -6.68 -5.39 0.39
CA GLY A 46 -6.44 -4.05 0.93
C GLY A 46 -5.23 -3.33 0.36
N CYS A 47 -4.44 -3.96 -0.52
CA CYS A 47 -3.31 -3.31 -1.17
C CYS A 47 -3.78 -2.14 -2.03
N GLY A 48 -3.12 -0.99 -1.91
CA GLY A 48 -3.49 0.22 -2.64
C GLY A 48 -4.57 1.06 -1.97
N ALA A 49 -5.32 0.51 -1.00
CA ALA A 49 -6.35 1.24 -0.27
C ALA A 49 -5.79 2.45 0.50
N CYS A 50 -6.56 3.54 0.53
CA CYS A 50 -6.20 4.76 1.26
C CYS A 50 -7.05 4.98 2.51
N TYR A 51 -6.38 5.39 3.60
CA TYR A 51 -7.02 5.72 4.87
C TYR A 51 -6.63 7.12 5.33
N LYS A 52 -7.59 7.89 5.85
CA LYS A 52 -7.29 9.05 6.68
C LYS A 52 -7.10 8.58 8.10
N VAL A 53 -5.92 8.79 8.67
CA VAL A 53 -5.56 8.41 10.04
C VAL A 53 -5.25 9.67 10.84
N ARG A 54 -5.78 9.75 12.08
CA ARG A 54 -5.53 10.86 13.00
C ARG A 54 -5.32 10.34 14.41
N CYS A 55 -4.25 10.76 15.06
CA CYS A 55 -4.01 10.43 16.46
C CYS A 55 -4.85 11.29 17.42
N LEU A 56 -5.04 10.78 18.64
CA LEU A 56 -5.98 11.33 19.63
C LEU A 56 -5.33 12.10 20.79
N ASP A 57 -4.02 12.08 20.93
CA ASP A 57 -3.33 12.83 21.99
C ASP A 57 -3.34 14.34 21.70
N HIS A 58 -4.22 15.08 22.37
CA HIS A 58 -4.41 16.52 22.15
C HIS A 58 -3.16 17.38 22.43
N GLY A 59 -2.20 16.87 23.21
CA GLY A 59 -0.97 17.60 23.52
C GLY A 59 0.02 17.66 22.36
N ILE A 60 -0.10 16.77 21.38
CA ILE A 60 0.89 16.61 20.32
C ILE A 60 0.30 16.31 18.94
N CYS A 61 -0.91 15.78 18.86
CA CYS A 61 -1.59 15.44 17.62
C CYS A 61 -2.16 16.68 16.94
N SER A 62 -1.91 16.77 15.63
CA SER A 62 -2.61 17.70 14.76
C SER A 62 -4.10 17.37 14.68
N ARG A 63 -4.92 18.41 14.48
CA ARG A 63 -6.34 18.23 14.15
C ARG A 63 -6.56 17.65 12.74
N ARG A 64 -5.53 17.70 11.88
CA ARG A 64 -5.62 17.21 10.49
C ARG A 64 -5.24 15.74 10.43
N ALA A 65 -6.06 14.95 9.72
CA ALA A 65 -5.72 13.56 9.41
C ALA A 65 -4.66 13.48 8.30
N VAL A 66 -3.84 12.44 8.35
CA VAL A 66 -2.87 12.09 7.31
C VAL A 66 -3.49 11.00 6.43
N THR A 67 -3.42 11.17 5.12
CA THR A 67 -3.72 10.07 4.20
C THR A 67 -2.52 9.11 4.14
N VAL A 68 -2.80 7.84 4.36
CA VAL A 68 -1.87 6.71 4.33
C VAL A 68 -2.33 5.73 3.26
N ILE A 69 -1.39 5.21 2.48
CA ILE A 69 -1.60 4.17 1.48
C ILE A 69 -1.15 2.83 2.08
N VAL A 70 -1.96 1.80 1.94
CA VAL A 70 -1.61 0.44 2.37
C VAL A 70 -0.66 -0.18 1.35
N THR A 71 0.56 -0.51 1.80
CA THR A 71 1.60 -1.09 0.93
C THR A 71 2.19 -2.39 1.46
N ASP A 72 1.79 -2.82 2.65
CA ASP A 72 2.37 -3.98 3.31
C ASP A 72 1.38 -4.58 4.32
N GLU A 73 1.66 -5.79 4.79
CA GLU A 73 0.92 -6.47 5.84
C GLU A 73 1.70 -6.37 7.15
N CYS A 74 1.00 -6.01 8.24
CA CYS A 74 1.52 -6.26 9.57
C CYS A 74 1.00 -7.63 10.03
N PRO A 75 1.85 -8.66 10.08
CA PRO A 75 1.41 -10.03 10.35
C PRO A 75 0.76 -10.14 11.74
N GLY A 76 -0.18 -11.08 11.89
CA GLY A 76 -1.09 -11.21 13.04
C GLY A 76 -0.47 -11.52 14.43
N GLY A 77 0.79 -11.18 14.66
CA GLY A 77 1.45 -11.22 15.97
C GLY A 77 1.49 -9.85 16.66
N GLY A 78 1.72 -9.85 17.98
CA GLY A 78 1.92 -8.62 18.75
C GLY A 78 0.77 -7.61 18.58
N PRO A 79 1.06 -6.31 18.34
CA PRO A 79 0.04 -5.26 18.19
C PRO A 79 -0.95 -5.45 17.03
N CYS A 80 -0.59 -6.27 16.02
CA CYS A 80 -1.39 -6.53 14.83
C CYS A 80 -2.22 -7.82 14.93
N GLY A 81 -2.09 -8.54 16.05
CA GLY A 81 -2.82 -9.78 16.32
C GLY A 81 -4.18 -9.59 16.99
N GLY A 82 -4.88 -10.72 17.16
CA GLY A 82 -6.12 -10.80 17.95
C GLY A 82 -7.35 -10.18 17.31
N GLY A 83 -7.38 -10.05 15.97
CA GLY A 83 -8.53 -9.49 15.23
C GLY A 83 -8.70 -7.98 15.39
N ASN A 84 -7.72 -7.30 15.98
CA ASN A 84 -7.76 -5.85 16.14
C ASN A 84 -7.28 -5.15 14.87
N THR A 85 -7.83 -3.96 14.63
CA THR A 85 -7.35 -3.09 13.55
C THR A 85 -6.08 -2.36 14.01
N HIS A 86 -4.98 -2.56 13.29
CA HIS A 86 -3.69 -1.94 13.56
C HIS A 86 -3.11 -1.30 12.30
N PHE A 87 -2.45 -0.16 12.47
CA PHE A 87 -1.67 0.52 11.43
C PHE A 87 -0.24 0.67 11.94
N ASP A 88 0.70 0.02 11.27
CA ASP A 88 2.13 0.25 11.48
C ASP A 88 2.62 1.18 10.36
N LEU A 89 2.81 2.45 10.71
CA LEU A 89 3.01 3.53 9.76
C LEU A 89 4.48 3.78 9.52
N SER A 90 4.84 4.21 8.31
CA SER A 90 6.18 4.75 8.08
C SER A 90 6.45 5.91 9.05
N GLY A 91 7.72 6.12 9.41
CA GLY A 91 8.09 7.24 10.27
C GLY A 91 7.63 8.60 9.73
N ALA A 92 7.58 8.77 8.41
CA ALA A 92 7.11 9.99 7.77
C ALA A 92 5.58 10.15 7.89
N ALA A 93 4.80 9.09 7.67
CA ALA A 93 3.35 9.10 7.86
C ALA A 93 2.99 9.36 9.34
N PHE A 94 3.65 8.65 10.25
CA PHE A 94 3.48 8.78 11.70
C PHE A 94 3.76 10.22 12.16
N SER A 95 4.90 10.78 11.77
CA SER A 95 5.31 12.15 12.15
C SER A 95 4.35 13.22 11.64
N ARG A 96 3.71 13.01 10.48
CA ARG A 96 2.76 13.97 9.90
C ARG A 96 1.46 14.08 10.69
N MET A 97 1.18 13.14 11.60
CA MET A 97 0.03 13.25 12.51
C MET A 97 0.29 14.25 13.64
N ALA A 98 1.53 14.65 13.89
CA ALA A 98 1.88 15.60 14.93
C ALA A 98 1.60 17.06 14.50
N VAL A 99 1.49 17.95 15.48
CA VAL A 99 1.62 19.40 15.24
C VAL A 99 2.99 19.73 14.64
N ALA A 100 3.09 20.85 13.94
CA ALA A 100 4.32 21.25 13.25
C ALA A 100 5.52 21.27 14.23
N GLY A 101 6.62 20.64 13.83
CA GLY A 101 7.84 20.52 14.65
C GLY A 101 7.83 19.37 15.67
N ALA A 102 6.68 18.82 16.05
CA ALA A 102 6.59 17.78 17.08
C ALA A 102 6.65 16.34 16.55
N GLY A 103 6.98 16.14 15.27
CA GLY A 103 6.97 14.82 14.62
C GLY A 103 7.89 13.81 15.29
N ALA A 104 9.09 14.22 15.72
CA ALA A 104 10.01 13.35 16.44
C ALA A 104 9.44 12.93 17.80
N HIS A 105 8.91 13.88 18.57
CA HIS A 105 8.33 13.63 19.89
C HIS A 105 7.11 12.71 19.81
N LEU A 106 6.35 12.79 18.71
CA LEU A 106 5.24 11.87 18.49
C LEU A 106 5.77 10.46 18.29
N ARG A 107 6.80 10.26 17.44
CA ARG A 107 7.42 8.94 17.22
C ARG A 107 7.95 8.32 18.52
N ASP A 108 8.47 9.13 19.44
CA ASP A 108 8.97 8.66 20.74
C ASP A 108 7.85 8.07 21.63
N ARG A 109 6.56 8.29 21.30
CA ARG A 109 5.42 7.62 21.96
C ARG A 109 5.27 6.16 21.57
N GLY A 110 5.83 5.73 20.44
CA GLY A 110 5.71 4.38 19.91
C GLY A 110 4.28 4.06 19.45
N GLN A 111 3.43 3.59 20.36
CA GLN A 111 2.06 3.16 20.05
C GLN A 111 1.04 4.22 20.49
N LEU A 112 0.12 4.58 19.59
CA LEU A 112 -0.89 5.61 19.82
C LEU A 112 -2.28 5.09 19.46
N LYS A 113 -3.29 5.58 20.20
CA LYS A 113 -4.68 5.45 19.77
C LYS A 113 -4.94 6.41 18.62
N VAL A 114 -5.51 5.89 17.55
CA VAL A 114 -5.90 6.65 16.35
C VAL A 114 -7.37 6.44 16.06
N ILE A 115 -7.95 7.41 15.37
CA ILE A 115 -9.17 7.19 14.58
C ILE A 115 -8.79 7.16 13.11
N TYR A 116 -9.50 6.35 12.35
CA TYR A 116 -9.29 6.25 10.92
C TYR A 116 -10.61 6.11 10.17
N ARG A 117 -10.56 6.39 8.87
CA ARG A 117 -11.62 6.08 7.93
C ARG A 117 -11.03 5.85 6.56
N ARG A 118 -11.66 4.98 5.77
CA ARG A 118 -11.30 4.82 4.37
C ARG A 118 -11.56 6.12 3.59
N THR A 119 -10.77 6.37 2.56
CA THR A 119 -10.89 7.56 1.70
C THR A 119 -10.42 7.20 0.30
N ALA A 120 -10.91 7.93 -0.71
CA ALA A 120 -10.34 7.83 -2.04
C ALA A 120 -8.84 8.19 -2.03
N CYS A 121 -8.03 7.36 -2.69
CA CYS A 121 -6.68 7.67 -3.12
C CYS A 121 -6.69 8.80 -4.14
N LYS A 122 -5.58 9.57 -4.16
CA LYS A 122 -5.39 10.70 -5.06
C LYS A 122 -3.97 10.70 -5.61
N TYR A 123 -3.81 10.19 -6.81
CA TYR A 123 -2.52 10.09 -7.50
C TYR A 123 -2.37 11.17 -8.58
N GLY A 124 -2.36 12.45 -8.16
CA GLY A 124 -2.31 13.59 -9.08
C GLY A 124 -1.15 13.52 -10.08
N GLY A 125 -1.47 13.65 -11.38
CA GLY A 125 -0.49 13.58 -12.47
C GLY A 125 -0.02 12.17 -12.81
N LYS A 126 -0.63 11.13 -12.24
CA LYS A 126 -0.43 9.73 -12.61
C LYS A 126 -1.72 9.17 -13.20
N ASN A 127 -1.56 8.27 -14.16
CA ASN A 127 -2.63 7.38 -14.61
C ASN A 127 -2.39 6.01 -13.98
N ILE A 128 -3.43 5.17 -13.98
CA ILE A 128 -3.29 3.75 -13.67
C ILE A 128 -2.19 3.17 -14.55
N ALA A 129 -1.26 2.45 -13.94
CA ALA A 129 -0.16 1.79 -14.62
C ALA A 129 -0.16 0.30 -14.29
N PHE A 130 0.40 -0.49 -15.21
CA PHE A 130 0.53 -1.93 -15.09
C PHE A 130 2.00 -2.28 -15.21
N HIS A 131 2.58 -2.81 -14.15
CA HIS A 131 3.97 -3.24 -14.11
C HIS A 131 4.03 -4.75 -14.21
N VAL A 132 4.67 -5.26 -15.26
CA VAL A 132 4.90 -6.70 -15.43
C VAL A 132 6.04 -7.10 -14.49
N ASN A 133 5.73 -7.97 -13.53
CA ASN A 133 6.69 -8.40 -12.53
C ASN A 133 7.80 -9.25 -13.18
N GLU A 134 9.00 -9.15 -12.61
CA GLU A 134 10.12 -10.03 -12.93
C GLU A 134 9.70 -11.50 -12.76
N GLY A 135 10.18 -12.38 -13.65
CA GLY A 135 9.76 -13.78 -13.70
C GLY A 135 8.51 -14.05 -14.54
N SER A 136 7.86 -13.01 -15.07
CA SER A 136 6.87 -13.19 -16.15
C SER A 136 7.53 -13.76 -17.40
N THR A 137 6.85 -14.70 -18.04
CA THR A 137 7.30 -15.41 -19.26
C THR A 137 6.17 -15.44 -20.29
N SER A 138 6.39 -16.09 -21.42
CA SER A 138 5.32 -16.35 -22.40
C SER A 138 4.21 -17.29 -21.89
N PHE A 139 4.46 -18.02 -20.79
CA PHE A 139 3.53 -19.01 -20.23
C PHE A 139 2.98 -18.62 -18.86
N TRP A 140 3.52 -17.57 -18.25
CA TRP A 140 3.14 -17.09 -16.92
C TRP A 140 3.21 -15.58 -16.89
N LEU A 141 2.14 -14.92 -16.46
CA LEU A 141 2.08 -13.47 -16.39
C LEU A 141 1.72 -13.03 -14.98
N SER A 142 2.57 -12.20 -14.39
CA SER A 142 2.32 -11.54 -13.11
C SER A 142 2.39 -10.02 -13.31
N VAL A 143 1.35 -9.32 -12.90
CA VAL A 143 1.22 -7.87 -13.11
C VAL A 143 0.85 -7.21 -11.79
N LEU A 144 1.57 -6.16 -11.43
CA LEU A 144 1.22 -5.22 -10.39
C LEU A 144 0.44 -4.05 -11.00
N VAL A 145 -0.69 -3.69 -10.40
CA VAL A 145 -1.42 -2.48 -10.76
C VAL A 145 -1.01 -1.35 -9.83
N GLU A 146 -0.67 -0.21 -10.42
CA GLU A 146 -0.13 0.95 -9.73
C GLU A 146 -1.01 2.17 -9.95
N PHE A 147 -1.06 3.05 -8.95
CA PHE A 147 -1.74 4.34 -9.01
C PHE A 147 -3.25 4.26 -9.28
N GLU A 148 -3.91 3.25 -8.71
CA GLU A 148 -5.37 3.16 -8.72
C GLU A 148 -6.01 4.30 -7.93
N ASP A 149 -6.56 5.27 -8.66
CA ASP A 149 -7.28 6.38 -8.06
C ASP A 149 -8.66 5.94 -7.54
N GLY A 150 -9.27 6.72 -6.66
CA GLY A 150 -10.56 6.35 -6.08
C GLY A 150 -10.41 5.36 -4.93
N GLU A 151 -11.23 4.32 -4.87
CA GLU A 151 -11.25 3.40 -3.73
C GLU A 151 -9.91 2.65 -3.53
N GLY A 152 -9.18 2.40 -4.62
CA GLY A 152 -7.84 1.78 -4.59
C GLY A 152 -7.85 0.26 -4.39
N ASP A 153 -9.00 -0.41 -4.50
CA ASP A 153 -9.10 -1.88 -4.51
C ASP A 153 -9.47 -2.37 -5.93
N ILE A 154 -8.87 -3.49 -6.34
CA ILE A 154 -9.20 -4.19 -7.58
C ILE A 154 -10.23 -5.29 -7.31
N GLY A 155 -11.43 -5.16 -7.89
CA GLY A 155 -12.45 -6.22 -7.78
C GLY A 155 -12.23 -7.41 -8.73
N SER A 156 -11.66 -7.18 -9.92
CA SER A 156 -11.29 -8.23 -10.87
C SER A 156 -10.34 -7.70 -11.93
N MET A 157 -9.50 -8.57 -12.50
CA MET A 157 -8.63 -8.26 -13.64
C MET A 157 -8.82 -9.33 -14.72
N GLN A 158 -8.97 -8.90 -15.98
CA GLN A 158 -9.19 -9.77 -17.12
C GLN A 158 -8.29 -9.36 -18.28
N LEU A 159 -7.82 -10.34 -19.04
CA LEU A 159 -6.99 -10.13 -20.22
C LEU A 159 -7.72 -10.60 -21.47
N LYS A 160 -7.59 -9.83 -22.55
CA LYS A 160 -8.09 -10.20 -23.86
C LYS A 160 -6.97 -10.05 -24.87
N GLN A 161 -6.55 -11.17 -25.46
CA GLN A 161 -5.62 -11.15 -26.57
C GLN A 161 -6.32 -10.55 -27.79
N VAL A 162 -5.75 -9.49 -28.35
CA VAL A 162 -6.21 -8.93 -29.62
C VAL A 162 -5.52 -9.67 -30.77
N PRO A 163 -6.27 -10.20 -31.75
CA PRO A 163 -5.64 -10.76 -32.94
C PRO A 163 -4.98 -9.62 -33.70
N ILE A 164 -3.65 -9.68 -33.83
CA ILE A 164 -2.89 -8.74 -34.65
C ILE A 164 -3.33 -8.94 -36.10
N ARG A 165 -4.16 -8.04 -36.63
CA ARG A 165 -4.60 -8.09 -38.04
C ARG A 165 -3.56 -7.54 -39.03
N PHE A 166 -2.33 -7.28 -38.61
CA PHE A 166 -1.23 -6.94 -39.53
C PHE A 166 0.10 -7.51 -39.05
N LEU A 167 0.25 -8.81 -39.28
CA LEU A 167 1.45 -9.53 -39.75
C LEU A 167 1.24 -11.01 -39.41
N SER A 168 1.37 -11.82 -40.45
CA SER A 168 1.06 -13.24 -40.52
C SER A 168 1.54 -14.10 -39.35
N SER A 169 0.62 -15.00 -38.96
CA SER A 169 0.83 -16.39 -38.52
C SER A 169 1.33 -16.68 -37.10
N LEU A 170 0.50 -17.52 -36.46
CA LEU A 170 0.71 -18.37 -35.28
C LEU A 170 1.02 -17.65 -33.96
N PHE A 171 0.07 -17.68 -33.01
CA PHE A 171 0.30 -18.33 -31.72
C PHE A 171 -1.04 -18.64 -31.04
N THR A 172 -1.04 -19.79 -30.37
CA THR A 172 -2.16 -20.66 -30.02
C THR A 172 -3.07 -20.11 -28.92
N LEU A 173 -4.35 -20.45 -29.10
CA LEU A 173 -5.49 -20.47 -28.17
C LEU A 173 -5.10 -20.74 -26.69
N VAL A 174 -5.35 -19.79 -25.79
CA VAL A 174 -5.49 -20.07 -24.35
C VAL A 174 -6.89 -19.65 -23.93
N HIS A 175 -7.71 -20.67 -23.72
CA HIS A 175 -9.07 -20.56 -23.21
C HIS A 175 -8.98 -20.64 -21.68
N CYS A 176 -9.12 -19.51 -20.98
CA CYS A 176 -9.31 -19.51 -19.53
C CYS A 176 -10.74 -19.05 -19.21
N LEU A 177 -11.63 -20.05 -19.13
CA LEU A 177 -12.82 -19.99 -18.28
C LEU A 177 -12.33 -20.02 -16.83
N PHE A 178 -12.78 -19.08 -15.99
CA PHE A 178 -12.68 -19.23 -14.54
C PHE A 178 -14.09 -19.36 -13.95
N SER A 179 -14.24 -20.44 -13.18
CA SER A 179 -15.33 -20.70 -12.25
C SER A 179 -15.06 -20.02 -10.91
#